data_AF-A0A226EN43-F1
#
_entry.id   AF-A0A226EN43-F1
#
_cell.length_a   1.000
_cell.length_b   1.000
_cell.length_c   1.000
_cell.angle_alpha   90.00
_cell.angle_beta   90.00
_cell.angle_gamma   90.00
#
_symmetry.space_group_name_H-M   'P 1'
#
loop_
_entity.id
_entity.type
_entity.pdbx_description
1 polymer ?
#
loop_
_entity_poly.entity_id
_entity_poly.type
_entity_poly.pdbx_seq_one_letter_code
_entity_poly.pdbx_strand_id
1 'polypeptide(L)'
;MLSPEAWYYYYHMLEFGCMFRVFPYKFDVVTRRLLPASTTSVRIFRLHKTVVFTVFCFVTFRFLQNVRKSAEEFPLFTKVLNIILVFDCLLTVIIFAQLEISMEQIMFTLNNILQKVEDFIEAGNENPNPNQDSKEQERDTDLESNNSNVPTKPKIADEDPAFTKYISKHILFAMVLLYSNLLPHAIVIVQTPCSPQYLSSLILPCNSHRDRLPYLYTLPFFAVEMYAITVVLFLFAFAWSVIFLGFGWVLREMRALQKNGTKCNLDTIARYIRSQRLAHAINSCMRLYLSTYHSVMMIILALLLFGCVRLMYLDFRANIMFPVCWIRCGFESLSPMAVAGKVNSKSKSILAKWEKGWKKKEDRVNAKS
;
A
#
# COMPACT_ATOMS: atom_id res chain seq x y z
N MET A 1 9.32 -9.35 9.31
CA MET A 1 9.11 -8.94 7.89
C MET A 1 9.40 -7.46 7.71
N LEU A 2 9.08 -6.62 8.69
CA LEU A 2 9.49 -5.22 8.74
C LEU A 2 10.51 -5.03 9.87
N SER A 3 11.39 -4.04 9.71
CA SER A 3 12.20 -3.52 10.81
C SER A 3 11.32 -2.72 11.77
N PRO A 4 11.74 -2.53 13.03
CA PRO A 4 10.98 -1.75 14.00
C PRO A 4 10.63 -0.33 13.51
N GLU A 5 11.55 0.32 12.78
CA GLU A 5 11.35 1.66 12.24
C GLU A 5 10.30 1.66 11.12
N ALA A 6 10.40 0.73 10.16
CA ALA A 6 9.41 0.62 9.09
C ALA A 6 8.02 0.27 9.64
N TRP A 7 7.98 -0.56 10.68
CA TRP A 7 6.76 -0.89 11.40
C TRP A 7 6.14 0.33 12.07
N TYR A 8 6.93 1.14 12.77
CA TYR A 8 6.50 2.36 13.44
C TYR A 8 5.82 3.35 12.48
N TYR A 9 6.44 3.66 11.34
CA TYR A 9 5.83 4.58 10.37
C TYR A 9 4.58 4.01 9.69
N TYR A 10 4.59 2.70 9.41
CA TYR A 10 3.42 2.04 8.85
C TYR A 10 2.23 2.06 9.82
N TYR A 11 2.50 1.80 11.09
CA TYR A 11 1.55 1.88 12.18
C TYR A 11 0.91 3.27 12.28
N HIS A 12 1.72 4.33 12.26
CA HIS A 12 1.19 5.70 12.31
C HIS A 12 0.36 6.08 11.09
N MET A 13 0.69 5.57 9.90
CA MET A 13 -0.15 5.78 8.72
C MET A 13 -1.53 5.12 8.89
N LEU A 14 -1.59 3.91 9.44
CA LEU A 14 -2.86 3.23 9.76
C LEU A 14 -3.64 3.96 10.85
N GLU A 15 -2.98 4.33 11.94
CA GLU A 15 -3.57 5.07 13.06
C GLU A 15 -4.16 6.40 12.58
N PHE A 16 -3.39 7.20 11.83
CA PHE A 16 -3.82 8.47 11.28
C PHE A 16 -5.03 8.29 10.37
N GLY A 17 -4.97 7.38 9.40
CA GLY A 17 -6.11 7.15 8.50
C GLY A 17 -7.38 6.66 9.20
N CYS A 18 -7.24 5.84 10.25
CA CYS A 18 -8.38 5.43 11.10
C CYS A 18 -8.88 6.55 12.03
N MET A 19 -8.00 7.41 12.54
CA MET A 19 -8.35 8.56 13.37
C MET A 19 -9.19 9.58 12.59
N PHE A 20 -8.75 9.91 11.37
CA PHE A 20 -9.44 10.80 10.44
C PHE A 20 -10.57 10.12 9.67
N ARG A 21 -10.87 8.85 9.96
CA ARG A 21 -11.95 8.05 9.33
C ARG A 21 -11.80 7.92 7.81
N VAL A 22 -10.59 8.11 7.29
CA VAL A 22 -10.25 7.87 5.88
C VAL A 22 -10.39 6.39 5.56
N PHE A 23 -10.13 5.51 6.54
CA PHE A 23 -10.39 4.08 6.45
C PHE A 23 -11.66 3.71 7.25
N PRO A 24 -12.46 2.73 6.80
CA PRO A 24 -13.69 2.34 7.48
C PRO A 24 -13.43 1.39 8.68
N TYR A 25 -12.38 1.69 9.46
CA TYR A 25 -11.93 0.88 10.58
C TYR A 25 -11.68 1.73 11.82
N LYS A 26 -11.76 1.11 12.99
CA LYS A 26 -11.17 1.64 14.22
C LYS A 26 -9.79 0.99 14.38
N PHE A 27 -8.79 1.76 14.76
CA PHE A 27 -7.49 1.20 15.11
C PHE A 27 -7.38 1.10 16.63
N ASP A 28 -7.05 -0.08 17.12
CA ASP A 28 -6.76 -0.31 18.53
C ASP A 28 -5.26 -0.14 18.77
N VAL A 29 -4.90 0.90 19.51
CA VAL A 29 -3.51 1.27 19.78
C VAL A 29 -2.81 0.21 20.64
N VAL A 30 -3.56 -0.46 21.52
CA VAL A 30 -3.04 -1.45 22.47
C VAL A 30 -2.77 -2.77 21.77
N THR A 31 -3.78 -3.31 21.08
CA THR A 31 -3.63 -4.60 20.38
C THR A 31 -2.97 -4.45 19.01
N ARG A 32 -2.81 -3.22 18.51
CA ARG A 32 -2.29 -2.90 17.17
C ARG A 32 -3.05 -3.63 16.07
N ARG A 33 -4.38 -3.68 16.19
CA ARG A 33 -5.28 -4.32 15.22
C ARG A 33 -6.34 -3.35 14.72
N LEU A 34 -6.85 -3.63 13.54
CA LEU A 34 -8.07 -3.03 13.02
C LEU A 34 -9.29 -3.70 13.63
N LEU A 35 -10.24 -2.89 14.06
CA LEU A 35 -11.54 -3.28 14.58
C LEU A 35 -12.63 -2.70 13.67
N PRO A 36 -13.86 -3.28 13.70
CA PRO A 36 -15.00 -2.70 13.02
C PRO A 36 -15.20 -1.23 13.41
N ALA A 37 -15.42 -0.38 12.41
CA ALA A 37 -15.75 1.02 12.63
C ALA A 37 -17.13 1.17 13.28
N SER A 38 -17.29 2.20 14.13
CA SER A 38 -18.61 2.59 14.63
C SER A 38 -19.50 3.14 13.50
N THR A 39 -20.82 3.13 13.70
CA THR A 39 -21.77 3.70 12.72
C THR A 39 -21.43 5.14 12.34
N THR A 40 -21.01 5.97 13.30
CA THR A 40 -20.57 7.35 13.06
C THR A 40 -19.31 7.39 12.19
N SER A 41 -18.34 6.52 12.46
CA SER A 41 -17.10 6.42 11.67
C SER A 41 -17.39 6.02 10.23
N VAL A 42 -18.30 5.07 10.01
CA VAL A 42 -18.75 4.66 8.67
C VAL A 42 -19.48 5.79 7.95
N ARG A 43 -20.29 6.59 8.66
CA ARG A 43 -20.93 7.79 8.07
C ARG A 43 -19.90 8.82 7.62
N ILE A 44 -18.87 9.10 8.42
CA ILE A 44 -17.79 10.03 8.05
C ILE A 44 -16.99 9.47 6.87
N PHE A 45 -16.69 8.17 6.86
CA PHE A 45 -16.05 7.53 5.71
C PHE A 45 -16.85 7.68 4.42
N ARG A 46 -18.18 7.49 4.47
CA ARG A 46 -19.08 7.75 3.34
C ARG A 46 -19.13 9.23 2.95
N LEU A 47 -18.99 10.15 3.90
CA LEU A 47 -18.86 11.57 3.61
C LEU A 47 -17.59 11.85 2.80
N HIS A 48 -16.43 11.28 3.18
CA HIS A 48 -15.19 11.39 2.39
C HIS A 48 -15.40 10.89 0.96
N LYS A 49 -16.08 9.73 0.80
CA LYS A 49 -16.44 9.18 -0.51
C LYS A 49 -17.30 10.16 -1.33
N THR A 50 -18.33 10.74 -0.72
CA THR A 50 -19.20 11.72 -1.38
C THR A 50 -18.41 12.96 -1.80
N VAL A 51 -17.53 13.49 -0.93
CA VAL A 51 -16.70 14.65 -1.27
C VAL A 51 -15.78 14.34 -2.46
N VAL A 52 -15.06 13.22 -2.42
CA VAL A 52 -14.16 12.84 -3.53
C VAL A 52 -14.94 12.60 -4.82
N PHE A 53 -16.14 12.00 -4.75
CA PHE A 53 -17.00 11.83 -5.92
C PHE A 53 -17.50 13.17 -6.48
N THR A 54 -17.89 14.12 -5.62
CA THR A 54 -18.24 15.48 -6.05
C THR A 54 -17.06 16.18 -6.70
N VAL A 55 -15.85 16.07 -6.11
CA VAL A 55 -14.62 16.59 -6.72
C VAL A 55 -14.39 15.94 -8.08
N PHE A 56 -14.49 14.62 -8.21
CA PHE A 56 -14.37 13.90 -9.48
C PHE A 56 -15.32 14.45 -10.56
N CYS A 57 -16.61 14.58 -10.24
CA CYS A 57 -17.60 15.14 -11.15
C CYS A 57 -17.27 16.59 -11.53
N PHE A 58 -16.90 17.40 -10.53
CA PHE A 58 -16.52 18.80 -10.73
C PHE A 58 -15.31 18.92 -11.67
N VAL A 59 -14.19 18.26 -11.38
CA VAL A 59 -12.97 18.37 -12.18
C VAL A 59 -13.19 17.84 -13.60
N THR A 60 -13.95 16.76 -13.75
CA THR A 60 -14.32 16.19 -15.06
C THR A 60 -15.14 17.18 -15.88
N PHE A 61 -16.19 17.75 -15.28
CA PHE A 61 -17.01 18.74 -15.96
C PHE A 61 -16.20 19.99 -16.34
N ARG A 62 -15.38 20.50 -15.42
CA ARG A 62 -14.50 21.64 -15.67
C ARG A 62 -13.48 21.35 -16.76
N PHE A 63 -12.92 20.14 -16.81
CA PHE A 63 -12.05 19.73 -17.89
C PHE A 63 -12.77 19.79 -19.23
N LEU A 64 -13.96 19.18 -19.35
CA LEU A 64 -14.74 19.17 -20.59
C LEU A 64 -15.10 20.59 -21.07
N GLN A 65 -15.44 21.50 -20.15
CA GLN A 65 -15.71 22.90 -20.47
C GLN A 65 -14.48 23.66 -21.00
N ASN A 66 -13.28 23.33 -20.50
CA ASN A 66 -12.08 24.13 -20.76
C ASN A 66 -11.09 23.47 -21.74
N VAL A 67 -11.23 22.18 -22.08
CA VAL A 67 -10.23 21.45 -22.89
C VAL A 67 -9.99 22.08 -24.27
N ARG A 68 -11.04 22.66 -24.87
CA ARG A 68 -10.98 23.33 -26.19
C ARG A 68 -10.51 24.77 -26.13
N LYS A 69 -10.36 25.35 -24.94
CA LYS A 69 -9.88 26.73 -24.79
C LYS A 69 -8.42 26.87 -25.21
N SER A 70 -8.07 28.09 -25.62
CA SER A 70 -6.71 28.47 -26.03
C SER A 70 -5.70 28.21 -24.89
N ALA A 71 -4.41 28.18 -25.25
CA ALA A 71 -3.34 28.00 -24.26
C ALA A 71 -3.22 29.18 -23.27
N GLU A 72 -3.74 30.35 -23.64
CA GLU A 72 -3.77 31.55 -22.81
C GLU A 72 -4.84 31.44 -21.71
N GLU A 73 -6.00 30.89 -22.04
CA GLU A 73 -7.10 30.71 -21.08
C GLU A 73 -6.92 29.45 -20.22
N PHE A 74 -6.46 28.35 -20.83
CA PHE A 74 -6.26 27.08 -20.15
C PHE A 74 -4.88 26.49 -20.49
N PRO A 75 -3.84 26.82 -19.70
CA PRO A 75 -2.47 26.39 -19.95
C PRO A 75 -2.32 24.88 -20.00
N LEU A 76 -1.33 24.41 -20.76
CA LEU A 76 -1.03 22.97 -20.89
C LEU A 76 -0.73 22.31 -19.55
N PHE A 77 0.01 22.98 -18.66
CA PHE A 77 0.26 22.50 -17.29
C PHE A 77 -1.03 22.15 -16.57
N THR A 78 -1.99 23.06 -16.61
CA THR A 78 -3.29 22.89 -15.98
C THR A 78 -4.12 21.80 -16.66
N LYS A 79 -4.09 21.72 -17.99
CA LYS A 79 -4.75 20.63 -18.75
C LYS A 79 -4.25 19.27 -18.29
N VAL A 80 -2.94 19.08 -18.20
CA VAL A 80 -2.31 17.82 -17.77
C VAL A 80 -2.68 17.50 -16.33
N LEU A 81 -2.56 18.47 -15.41
CA LEU A 81 -2.92 18.25 -14.00
C LEU A 81 -4.40 17.93 -13.81
N ASN A 82 -5.30 18.55 -14.56
CA ASN A 82 -6.73 18.28 -14.45
C ASN A 82 -7.04 16.84 -14.91
N ILE A 83 -6.45 16.39 -16.03
CA ILE A 83 -6.61 15.00 -16.49
C ILE A 83 -6.08 14.01 -15.44
N ILE A 84 -4.91 14.27 -14.86
CA ILE A 84 -4.34 13.45 -13.79
C ILE A 84 -5.29 13.39 -12.60
N LEU A 85 -5.80 14.54 -12.14
CA LEU A 85 -6.73 14.63 -11.02
C LEU A 85 -8.05 13.89 -11.28
N VAL A 86 -8.58 13.94 -12.52
CA VAL A 86 -9.74 13.14 -12.93
C VAL A 86 -9.48 11.64 -12.73
N PHE A 87 -8.33 11.14 -13.20
CA PHE A 87 -7.98 9.73 -13.09
C PHE A 87 -7.65 9.32 -11.64
N ASP A 88 -6.99 10.19 -10.88
CA ASP A 88 -6.71 9.96 -9.45
C ASP A 88 -8.03 9.85 -8.67
N CYS A 89 -8.94 10.81 -8.82
CA CYS A 89 -10.23 10.76 -8.15
C CYS A 89 -11.07 9.55 -8.60
N LEU A 90 -11.03 9.16 -9.88
CA LEU A 90 -11.68 7.94 -10.36
C LEU A 90 -11.16 6.70 -9.63
N LEU A 91 -9.84 6.54 -9.52
CA LEU A 91 -9.23 5.44 -8.77
C LEU A 91 -9.60 5.50 -7.29
N THR A 92 -9.63 6.69 -6.68
CA THR A 92 -10.03 6.84 -5.28
C THR A 92 -11.48 6.41 -5.06
N VAL A 93 -12.41 6.76 -5.97
CA VAL A 93 -13.80 6.29 -5.93
C VAL A 93 -13.88 4.76 -6.03
N ILE A 94 -13.06 4.14 -6.88
CA ILE A 94 -12.96 2.68 -6.98
C ILE A 94 -12.44 2.07 -5.66
N ILE A 95 -11.42 2.67 -5.03
CA ILE A 95 -10.92 2.22 -3.73
C ILE A 95 -12.01 2.32 -2.66
N PHE A 96 -12.75 3.43 -2.61
CA PHE A 96 -13.89 3.56 -1.69
C PHE A 96 -14.91 2.44 -1.88
N ALA A 97 -15.32 2.16 -3.13
CA ALA A 97 -16.23 1.06 -3.43
C ALA A 97 -15.65 -0.31 -3.02
N GLN A 98 -14.36 -0.54 -3.26
CA GLN A 98 -13.67 -1.77 -2.85
C GLN A 98 -13.66 -1.95 -1.33
N LEU A 99 -13.39 -0.88 -0.58
CA LEU A 99 -13.38 -0.89 0.88
C LEU A 99 -14.77 -1.12 1.47
N GLU A 100 -15.83 -0.62 0.84
CA GLU A 100 -17.21 -0.89 1.29
C GLU A 100 -17.62 -2.34 1.02
N ILE A 101 -17.32 -2.86 -0.17
CA ILE A 101 -17.75 -4.21 -0.59
C ILE A 101 -16.98 -5.30 0.17
N SER A 102 -15.67 -5.10 0.38
CA SER A 102 -14.78 -6.12 0.95
C SER A 102 -14.23 -5.72 2.32
N MET A 103 -14.94 -4.85 3.05
CA MET A 103 -14.51 -4.26 4.32
C MET A 103 -13.95 -5.30 5.31
N GLU A 104 -14.73 -6.35 5.58
CA GLU A 104 -14.40 -7.41 6.54
C GLU A 104 -13.22 -8.26 6.07
N GLN A 105 -13.19 -8.61 4.78
CA GLN A 105 -12.12 -9.43 4.20
C GLN A 105 -10.78 -8.69 4.20
N ILE A 106 -10.78 -7.40 3.88
CA ILE A 106 -9.59 -6.54 3.93
C ILE A 106 -9.11 -6.40 5.37
N MET A 107 -10.02 -6.14 6.32
CA MET A 107 -9.69 -6.05 7.75
C MET A 107 -9.06 -7.33 8.28
N PHE A 108 -9.69 -8.48 8.01
CA PHE A 108 -9.19 -9.79 8.41
C PHE A 108 -7.82 -10.08 7.79
N THR A 109 -7.66 -9.81 6.49
CA THR A 109 -6.39 -9.99 5.77
C THR A 109 -5.30 -9.12 6.38
N LEU A 110 -5.59 -7.85 6.67
CA LEU A 110 -4.60 -6.94 7.22
C LEU A 110 -4.24 -7.32 8.65
N ASN A 111 -5.20 -7.65 9.51
CA ASN A 111 -4.93 -8.10 10.88
C ASN A 111 -4.05 -9.36 10.93
N ASN A 112 -4.24 -10.30 10.00
CA ASN A 112 -3.35 -11.45 9.88
C ASN A 112 -1.92 -11.03 9.50
N ILE A 113 -1.77 -10.05 8.59
CA ILE A 113 -0.45 -9.51 8.23
C ILE A 113 0.18 -8.79 9.43
N LEU A 114 -0.58 -7.95 10.15
CA LEU A 114 -0.10 -7.20 11.31
C LEU A 114 0.38 -8.15 12.42
N GLN A 115 -0.44 -9.16 12.75
CA GLN A 115 -0.06 -10.18 13.73
C GLN A 115 1.24 -10.88 13.36
N LYS A 116 1.41 -11.21 12.08
CA LYS A 116 2.63 -11.87 11.61
C LYS A 116 3.87 -10.98 11.58
N VAL A 117 3.69 -9.67 11.46
CA VAL A 117 4.80 -8.72 11.63
C VAL A 117 5.20 -8.62 13.10
N GLU A 118 4.23 -8.60 14.00
CA GLU A 118 4.45 -8.53 15.45
C GLU A 118 5.11 -9.79 16.02
N ASP A 119 4.57 -10.98 15.71
CA ASP A 119 5.16 -12.28 16.05
C ASP A 119 6.66 -12.34 15.67
N PHE A 120 7.02 -11.67 14.57
CA PHE A 120 8.39 -11.62 14.06
C PHE A 120 9.27 -10.64 14.82
N ILE A 121 8.75 -9.48 15.19
CA ILE A 121 9.51 -8.48 15.96
C ILE A 121 9.79 -9.00 17.36
N GLU A 122 8.81 -9.64 18.00
CA GLU A 122 8.96 -10.23 19.33
C GLU A 122 10.02 -11.33 19.34
N ALA A 123 9.99 -12.24 18.36
CA ALA A 123 10.99 -13.29 18.23
C ALA A 123 12.42 -12.78 17.99
N GLY A 124 12.58 -11.62 17.36
CA GLY A 124 13.90 -10.98 17.17
C GLY A 124 14.43 -10.28 18.42
N ASN A 125 13.55 -9.93 19.37
CA ASN A 125 13.92 -9.27 20.64
C ASN A 125 14.20 -10.26 21.77
N GLU A 126 13.70 -11.49 21.67
CA GLU A 126 14.10 -12.62 22.51
C GLU A 126 15.55 -13.02 22.18
N ASN A 127 16.52 -12.16 22.52
CA ASN A 127 17.93 -12.53 22.58
C ASN A 127 18.05 -13.61 23.67
N PRO A 128 18.41 -14.87 23.34
CA PRO A 128 18.73 -15.83 24.38
C PRO A 128 19.99 -15.32 25.06
N ASN A 129 19.86 -14.81 26.29
CA ASN A 129 21.02 -14.44 27.10
C ASN A 129 21.78 -15.75 27.38
N PRO A 130 22.91 -16.03 26.71
CA PRO A 130 23.56 -17.35 26.78
C PRO A 130 24.17 -17.62 28.17
N ASN A 131 24.15 -16.62 29.06
CA ASN A 131 24.70 -16.67 30.40
C ASN A 131 23.66 -16.89 31.51
N GLN A 132 22.37 -17.07 31.18
CA GLN A 132 21.32 -17.21 32.19
C GLN A 132 20.81 -18.66 32.34
N ASP A 133 20.79 -19.45 31.26
CA ASP A 133 20.30 -20.85 31.32
C ASP A 133 21.33 -21.86 31.87
N SER A 134 22.63 -21.52 31.89
CA SER A 134 23.67 -22.42 32.37
C SER A 134 23.85 -22.44 33.91
N LYS A 135 23.12 -21.61 34.66
CA LYS A 135 23.16 -21.60 36.14
C LYS A 135 21.88 -22.07 36.83
N GLU A 136 20.74 -22.10 36.15
CA GLU A 136 19.48 -22.60 36.71
C GLU A 136 19.24 -24.08 36.38
N GLN A 137 19.86 -24.62 35.32
CA GLN A 137 19.65 -26.01 34.91
C GLN A 137 20.51 -27.04 35.67
N GLU A 138 21.36 -26.62 36.60
CA GLU A 138 22.20 -27.51 37.42
C GLU A 138 21.71 -27.64 38.88
N ARG A 139 20.55 -27.04 39.22
CA ARG A 139 20.03 -27.07 40.61
C ARG A 139 18.76 -27.89 40.83
N ASP A 140 18.03 -28.28 39.78
CA ASP A 140 16.78 -29.05 39.88
C ASP A 140 16.78 -30.34 39.03
N THR A 141 17.90 -31.06 39.00
CA THR A 141 17.91 -32.47 38.59
C THR A 141 17.82 -33.33 39.84
N ASP A 142 16.61 -33.46 40.36
CA ASP A 142 16.09 -34.66 41.04
C ASP A 142 14.60 -34.41 41.33
N LEU A 143 13.73 -35.25 40.76
CA LEU A 143 12.24 -35.21 40.80
C LEU A 143 11.55 -34.27 39.80
N GLU A 144 11.28 -34.77 38.59
CA GLU A 144 9.90 -35.12 38.19
C GLU A 144 9.89 -35.57 36.72
N SER A 145 9.86 -36.90 36.54
CA SER A 145 9.37 -37.52 35.32
C SER A 145 7.85 -37.37 35.29
N ASN A 146 7.30 -36.47 34.48
CA ASN A 146 6.00 -36.68 33.83
C ASN A 146 5.73 -35.65 32.72
N ASN A 147 5.98 -36.10 31.49
CA ASN A 147 5.03 -36.01 30.38
C ASN A 147 4.32 -34.66 30.16
N SER A 148 5.07 -33.64 29.75
CA SER A 148 4.52 -32.44 29.12
C SER A 148 4.85 -32.43 27.64
N ASN A 149 3.88 -32.85 26.82
CA ASN A 149 3.80 -32.51 25.40
C ASN A 149 3.57 -30.99 25.29
N VAL A 150 4.56 -30.18 25.65
CA VAL A 150 4.55 -28.75 25.37
C VAL A 150 4.73 -28.61 23.86
N PRO A 151 3.74 -28.07 23.13
CA PRO A 151 3.89 -27.85 21.70
C PRO A 151 5.07 -26.91 21.49
N THR A 152 6.19 -27.47 21.03
CA THR A 152 7.42 -26.72 20.80
C THR A 152 7.08 -25.63 19.78
N LYS A 153 7.16 -24.36 20.22
CA LYS A 153 6.89 -23.18 19.39
C LYS A 153 7.67 -23.39 18.08
N PRO A 154 7.01 -23.46 16.92
CA PRO A 154 7.69 -23.83 15.68
C PRO A 154 8.84 -22.86 15.45
N LYS A 155 10.07 -23.39 15.43
CA LYS A 155 11.30 -22.64 15.17
C LYS A 155 11.04 -21.74 13.96
N ILE A 156 10.97 -20.43 14.18
CA ILE A 156 10.63 -19.46 13.15
C ILE A 156 11.71 -19.62 12.07
N ALA A 157 11.29 -20.18 10.94
CA ALA A 157 12.18 -20.65 9.90
C ALA A 157 13.14 -19.54 9.46
N ASP A 158 14.44 -19.89 9.40
CA ASP A 158 15.58 -19.09 8.94
C ASP A 158 15.19 -17.77 8.31
N GLU A 159 15.35 -16.70 9.09
CA GLU A 159 15.12 -15.36 8.61
C GLU A 159 15.94 -15.11 7.34
N ASP A 160 15.36 -14.35 6.41
CA ASP A 160 16.09 -13.74 5.31
C ASP A 160 16.25 -12.25 5.67
N PRO A 161 17.31 -11.86 6.42
CA PRO A 161 17.52 -10.47 6.84
C PRO A 161 17.52 -9.51 5.65
N ALA A 162 18.04 -9.96 4.50
CA ALA A 162 18.05 -9.18 3.28
C ALA A 162 16.62 -8.91 2.76
N PHE A 163 15.72 -9.89 2.87
CA PHE A 163 14.31 -9.70 2.52
C PHE A 163 13.58 -8.76 3.47
N THR A 164 13.77 -8.92 4.78
CA THR A 164 13.20 -8.00 5.78
C THR A 164 13.68 -6.57 5.52
N LYS A 165 14.99 -6.37 5.30
CA LYS A 165 15.56 -5.07 4.95
C LYS A 165 14.98 -4.50 3.66
N TYR A 166 14.76 -5.35 2.65
CA TYR A 166 14.15 -4.94 1.38
C TYR A 166 12.72 -4.41 1.58
N ILE A 167 11.83 -5.18 2.23
CA ILE A 167 10.43 -4.76 2.43
C ILE A 167 10.36 -3.51 3.32
N SER A 168 11.19 -3.46 4.37
CA SER A 168 11.26 -2.30 5.29
C SER A 168 11.66 -1.01 4.57
N LYS A 169 12.69 -1.06 3.74
CA LYS A 169 13.11 0.08 2.92
C LYS A 169 12.00 0.57 1.99
N HIS A 170 11.23 -0.34 1.40
CA HIS A 170 10.12 0.03 0.52
C HIS A 170 9.00 0.73 1.29
N ILE A 171 8.65 0.23 2.48
CA ILE A 171 7.66 0.89 3.34
C ILE A 171 8.14 2.28 3.77
N LEU A 172 9.37 2.40 4.26
CA LEU A 172 9.93 3.71 4.66
C LEU A 172 9.94 4.69 3.50
N PHE A 173 10.40 4.25 2.32
CA PHE A 173 10.41 5.09 1.13
C PHE A 173 8.99 5.49 0.71
N ALA A 174 8.01 4.58 0.76
CA ALA A 174 6.61 4.91 0.50
C ALA A 174 6.07 5.97 1.47
N MET A 175 6.41 5.89 2.76
CA MET A 175 5.98 6.87 3.76
C MET A 175 6.62 8.24 3.48
N VAL A 176 7.90 8.29 3.13
CA VAL A 176 8.57 9.54 2.70
C VAL A 176 7.87 10.14 1.49
N LEU A 177 7.54 9.32 0.48
CA LEU A 177 6.82 9.78 -0.72
C LEU A 177 5.39 10.23 -0.39
N LEU A 178 4.69 9.56 0.53
CA LEU A 178 3.35 9.95 0.98
C LEU A 178 3.34 11.38 1.53
N TYR A 179 4.23 11.66 2.49
CA TYR A 179 4.28 12.96 3.16
C TYR A 179 4.92 14.05 2.31
N SER A 180 5.99 13.75 1.57
CA SER A 180 6.65 14.75 0.72
C SER A 180 5.79 15.20 -0.45
N ASN A 181 4.91 14.33 -0.97
CA ASN A 181 4.07 14.64 -2.13
C ASN A 181 2.98 15.67 -1.81
N LEU A 182 2.55 15.80 -0.55
CA LEU A 182 1.62 16.85 -0.11
C LEU A 182 2.17 18.26 -0.34
N LEU A 183 3.49 18.46 -0.20
CA LEU A 183 4.10 19.78 -0.30
C LEU A 183 4.04 20.37 -1.72
N PRO A 184 4.43 19.68 -2.80
CA PRO A 184 4.22 20.13 -4.17
C PRO A 184 2.76 20.47 -4.48
N HIS A 185 1.82 19.63 -4.03
CA HIS A 185 0.39 19.88 -4.18
C HIS A 185 -0.04 21.20 -3.51
N ALA A 186 0.40 21.42 -2.27
CA ALA A 186 0.14 22.66 -1.54
C ALA A 186 0.70 23.89 -2.27
N ILE A 187 1.94 23.80 -2.78
CA ILE A 187 2.59 24.88 -3.54
C ILE A 187 1.76 25.22 -4.79
N VAL A 188 1.30 24.23 -5.55
CA VAL A 188 0.51 24.47 -6.77
C VAL A 188 -0.83 25.12 -6.44
N ILE A 189 -1.52 24.69 -5.37
CA ILE A 189 -2.79 25.31 -4.97
C ILE A 189 -2.59 26.78 -4.60
N VAL A 190 -1.61 27.09 -3.75
CA VAL A 190 -1.33 28.47 -3.31
C VAL A 190 -0.93 29.37 -4.47
N GLN A 191 -0.19 28.83 -5.44
CA GLN A 191 0.31 29.63 -6.57
C GLN A 191 -0.71 29.78 -7.71
N THR A 192 -1.72 28.92 -7.79
CA THR A 192 -2.75 28.95 -8.84
C THR A 192 -4.17 28.73 -8.30
N PRO A 193 -4.63 29.53 -7.33
CA PRO A 193 -5.96 29.36 -6.75
C PRO A 193 -7.07 29.58 -7.79
N CYS A 194 -6.81 30.36 -8.84
CA CYS A 194 -7.76 30.63 -9.92
C CYS A 194 -7.80 29.56 -11.02
N SER A 195 -7.09 28.44 -10.85
CA SER A 195 -7.02 27.41 -11.88
C SER A 195 -8.37 26.66 -12.03
N PRO A 196 -8.88 26.40 -13.25
CA PRO A 196 -10.25 25.88 -13.44
C PRO A 196 -10.61 24.54 -12.77
N GLN A 197 -9.61 23.73 -12.40
CA GLN A 197 -9.78 22.47 -11.67
C GLN A 197 -10.00 22.65 -10.16
N TYR A 198 -9.79 23.84 -9.63
CA TYR A 198 -9.91 24.17 -8.22
C TYR A 198 -11.25 24.81 -7.92
N LEU A 199 -11.79 24.52 -6.73
CA LEU A 199 -13.08 25.04 -6.29
C LEU A 199 -13.00 26.56 -6.09
N SER A 200 -11.84 27.05 -5.65
CA SER A 200 -11.55 28.48 -5.53
C SER A 200 -11.81 29.25 -6.82
N SER A 201 -11.64 28.63 -8.01
CA SER A 201 -11.87 29.30 -9.30
C SER A 201 -13.33 29.69 -9.55
N LEU A 202 -14.30 29.16 -8.79
CA LEU A 202 -15.71 29.54 -8.91
C LEU A 202 -16.12 30.71 -8.02
N ILE A 203 -15.42 30.90 -6.89
CA ILE A 203 -15.87 31.80 -5.83
C ILE A 203 -14.98 33.04 -5.76
N LEU A 204 -13.69 32.87 -6.03
CA LEU A 204 -12.76 33.97 -6.03
C LEU A 204 -12.95 34.84 -7.30
N PRO A 205 -12.77 36.16 -7.21
CA PRO A 205 -12.95 37.09 -8.33
C PRO A 205 -11.76 37.01 -9.30
N CYS A 206 -11.61 35.84 -9.95
CA CYS A 206 -10.54 35.55 -10.88
C CYS A 206 -10.93 36.02 -12.28
N ASN A 207 -10.16 36.95 -12.84
CA ASN A 207 -10.25 37.34 -14.25
C ASN A 207 -9.33 36.47 -15.13
N SER A 208 -8.24 35.96 -14.55
CA SER A 208 -7.27 35.08 -15.19
C SER A 208 -6.81 33.97 -14.25
N HIS A 209 -6.36 32.86 -14.83
CA HIS A 209 -5.75 31.75 -14.08
C HIS A 209 -4.45 32.16 -13.35
N ARG A 210 -3.84 33.31 -13.73
CA ARG A 210 -2.60 33.84 -13.13
C ARG A 210 -2.85 34.85 -12.02
N ASP A 211 -4.10 35.19 -11.74
CA ASP A 211 -4.41 36.22 -10.76
C ASP A 211 -3.94 35.77 -9.37
N ARG A 212 -3.16 36.65 -8.73
CA ARG A 212 -2.70 36.46 -7.37
C ARG A 212 -3.68 37.16 -6.44
N LEU A 213 -4.23 36.40 -5.51
CA LEU A 213 -5.14 36.89 -4.49
C LEU A 213 -4.44 36.90 -3.13
N PRO A 214 -4.82 37.80 -2.20
CA PRO A 214 -4.24 37.79 -0.88
C PRO A 214 -4.52 36.46 -0.18
N TYR A 215 -3.50 35.92 0.50
CA TYR A 215 -3.51 34.55 1.04
C TYR A 215 -4.73 34.24 1.93
N LEU A 216 -5.16 35.21 2.74
CA LEU A 216 -6.31 35.08 3.64
C LEU A 216 -7.61 34.72 2.90
N TYR A 217 -7.82 35.22 1.68
CA TYR A 217 -9.00 34.86 0.86
C TYR A 217 -8.92 33.45 0.30
N THR A 218 -7.71 32.94 0.09
CA THR A 218 -7.48 31.61 -0.49
C THR A 218 -7.46 30.50 0.57
N LEU A 219 -7.28 30.84 1.85
CA LEU A 219 -7.06 29.87 2.93
C LEU A 219 -8.20 28.84 3.09
N PRO A 220 -9.50 29.20 3.03
CA PRO A 220 -10.57 28.21 3.13
C PRO A 220 -10.55 27.20 1.98
N PHE A 221 -10.27 27.66 0.75
CA PHE A 221 -10.19 26.81 -0.43
C PHE A 221 -8.96 25.92 -0.41
N PHE A 222 -7.82 26.47 0.02
CA PHE A 222 -6.61 25.71 0.25
C PHE A 222 -6.87 24.53 1.20
N ALA A 223 -7.56 24.77 2.33
CA ALA A 223 -7.89 23.72 3.28
C ALA A 223 -8.76 22.62 2.66
N VAL A 224 -9.80 22.99 1.90
CA VAL A 224 -10.69 22.03 1.23
C VAL A 224 -9.95 21.20 0.18
N GLU A 225 -9.12 21.84 -0.64
CA GLU A 225 -8.39 21.18 -1.73
C GLU A 225 -7.27 20.28 -1.19
N MET A 226 -6.54 20.74 -0.18
CA MET A 226 -5.55 19.92 0.50
C MET A 226 -6.18 18.75 1.24
N TYR A 227 -7.38 18.92 1.80
CA TYR A 227 -8.12 17.82 2.40
C TYR A 227 -8.47 16.76 1.36
N ALA A 228 -9.01 17.13 0.19
CA ALA A 228 -9.34 16.19 -0.88
C ALA A 228 -8.09 15.41 -1.35
N ILE A 229 -6.98 16.12 -1.55
CA ILE A 229 -5.69 15.50 -1.93
C ILE A 229 -5.21 14.55 -0.82
N THR A 230 -5.29 14.95 0.45
CA THR A 230 -4.89 14.09 1.57
C THR A 230 -5.68 12.79 1.59
N VAL A 231 -7.01 12.85 1.40
CA VAL A 231 -7.87 11.66 1.33
C VAL A 231 -7.43 10.73 0.19
N VAL A 232 -7.22 11.29 -1.01
CA VAL A 232 -6.74 10.53 -2.20
C VAL A 232 -5.42 9.82 -1.89
N LEU A 233 -4.43 10.58 -1.39
CA LEU A 233 -3.09 10.08 -1.15
C LEU A 233 -3.04 9.01 -0.05
N PHE A 234 -3.80 9.15 1.03
CA PHE A 234 -3.85 8.15 2.09
C PHE A 234 -4.58 6.87 1.66
N LEU A 235 -5.66 6.98 0.86
CA LEU A 235 -6.33 5.80 0.32
C LEU A 235 -5.47 5.01 -0.66
N PHE A 236 -4.69 5.71 -1.50
CA PHE A 236 -3.74 5.07 -2.40
C PHE A 236 -2.66 4.34 -1.60
N ALA A 237 -2.07 4.99 -0.60
CA ALA A 237 -1.07 4.40 0.27
C ALA A 237 -1.60 3.17 1.03
N PHE A 238 -2.85 3.21 1.50
CA PHE A 238 -3.51 2.08 2.16
C PHE A 238 -3.75 0.90 1.21
N ALA A 239 -4.35 1.15 0.04
CA ALA A 239 -4.60 0.10 -0.94
C ALA A 239 -3.27 -0.54 -1.41
N TRP A 240 -2.25 0.30 -1.67
CA TRP A 240 -0.90 -0.14 -1.98
C TRP A 240 -0.32 -1.01 -0.87
N SER A 241 -0.39 -0.59 0.40
CA SER A 241 0.27 -1.30 1.50
C SER A 241 -0.34 -2.67 1.76
N VAL A 242 -1.68 -2.80 1.67
CA VAL A 242 -2.39 -4.08 1.80
C VAL A 242 -1.84 -5.09 0.77
N ILE A 243 -1.73 -4.66 -0.49
CA ILE A 243 -1.26 -5.52 -1.59
C ILE A 243 0.24 -5.81 -1.45
N PHE A 244 1.05 -4.77 -1.23
CA PHE A 244 2.50 -4.88 -1.14
C PHE A 244 2.95 -5.76 0.03
N LEU A 245 2.42 -5.53 1.23
CA LEU A 245 2.74 -6.34 2.41
C LEU A 245 2.16 -7.76 2.29
N GLY A 246 0.95 -7.89 1.77
CA GLY A 246 0.31 -9.18 1.56
C GLY A 246 1.12 -10.07 0.62
N PHE A 247 1.48 -9.58 -0.58
CA PHE A 247 2.34 -10.33 -1.50
C PHE A 247 3.78 -10.45 -0.99
N GLY A 248 4.28 -9.46 -0.24
CA GLY A 248 5.58 -9.53 0.44
C GLY A 248 5.65 -10.72 1.39
N TRP A 249 4.58 -10.95 2.15
CA TRP A 249 4.46 -12.12 3.01
C TRP A 249 4.45 -13.42 2.23
N VAL A 250 3.60 -13.53 1.20
CA VAL A 250 3.53 -14.73 0.34
C VAL A 250 4.91 -15.03 -0.25
N LEU A 251 5.62 -14.01 -0.75
CA LEU A 251 6.96 -14.17 -1.30
C LEU A 251 7.96 -14.72 -0.28
N ARG A 252 7.87 -14.26 0.97
CA ARG A 252 8.71 -14.75 2.06
C ARG A 252 8.47 -16.23 2.32
N GLU A 253 7.21 -16.65 2.43
CA GLU A 253 6.84 -18.05 2.65
C GLU A 253 7.32 -18.94 1.50
N MET A 254 7.18 -18.48 0.24
CA MET A 254 7.70 -19.19 -0.93
C MET A 254 9.23 -19.32 -0.90
N ARG A 255 9.96 -18.30 -0.43
CA ARG A 255 11.42 -18.38 -0.28
C ARG A 255 11.82 -19.38 0.81
N ALA A 256 11.12 -19.37 1.94
CA ALA A 256 11.37 -20.33 3.02
C ALA A 256 11.14 -21.77 2.56
N LEU A 257 10.05 -22.02 1.82
CA LEU A 257 9.77 -23.32 1.19
C LEU A 257 10.86 -23.74 0.19
N GLN A 258 11.44 -22.78 -0.54
CA GLN A 258 12.53 -23.06 -1.46
C GLN A 258 13.84 -23.41 -0.75
N LYS A 259 14.12 -22.79 0.41
CA LYS A 259 15.35 -23.01 1.20
C LYS A 259 15.32 -24.35 1.96
N ASN A 260 14.19 -24.71 2.57
CA ASN A 260 14.07 -25.90 3.45
C ASN A 260 14.11 -27.26 2.72
N GLY A 261 14.60 -27.28 1.48
CA GLY A 261 14.69 -28.47 0.65
C GLY A 261 13.34 -28.85 0.06
N THR A 262 13.35 -29.22 -1.22
CA THR A 262 12.18 -29.56 -2.02
C THR A 262 11.55 -30.91 -1.68
N LYS A 263 11.69 -31.36 -0.42
CA LYS A 263 11.02 -32.56 0.06
C LYS A 263 9.52 -32.25 0.08
N CYS A 264 8.81 -32.74 -0.92
CA CYS A 264 7.36 -32.68 -1.02
C CYS A 264 6.77 -33.57 0.09
N ASN A 265 6.56 -32.97 1.27
CA ASN A 265 5.93 -33.59 2.42
C ASN A 265 4.63 -32.84 2.76
N LEU A 266 3.78 -33.43 3.60
CA LEU A 266 2.46 -32.87 3.90
C LEU A 266 2.54 -31.45 4.49
N ASP A 267 3.52 -31.19 5.35
CA ASP A 267 3.73 -29.87 5.98
C ASP A 267 4.09 -28.78 4.96
N THR A 268 5.06 -29.04 4.07
CA THR A 268 5.46 -28.09 3.01
C THR A 268 4.32 -27.82 2.03
N ILE A 269 3.52 -28.83 1.69
CA ILE A 269 2.32 -28.68 0.87
C ILE A 269 1.28 -27.81 1.59
N ALA A 270 0.99 -28.09 2.87
CA ALA A 270 0.03 -27.32 3.64
C ALA A 270 0.43 -25.84 3.76
N ARG A 271 1.72 -25.58 3.99
CA ARG A 271 2.28 -24.22 4.05
C ARG A 271 2.24 -23.50 2.70
N TYR A 272 2.49 -24.21 1.60
CA TYR A 272 2.31 -23.68 0.25
C TYR A 272 0.85 -23.33 -0.04
N ILE A 273 -0.10 -24.23 0.25
CA ILE A 273 -1.53 -23.99 0.08
C ILE A 273 -1.98 -22.77 0.89
N ARG A 274 -1.53 -22.63 2.13
CA ARG A 274 -1.81 -21.45 2.97
C ARG A 274 -1.35 -20.15 2.30
N SER A 275 -0.15 -20.16 1.72
CA SER A 275 0.42 -19.01 1.02
C SER A 275 -0.37 -18.67 -0.25
N GLN A 276 -0.83 -19.67 -1.00
CA GLN A 276 -1.71 -19.49 -2.17
C GLN A 276 -3.09 -18.95 -1.77
N ARG A 277 -3.66 -19.46 -0.67
CA ARG A 277 -4.94 -18.95 -0.13
C ARG A 277 -4.84 -17.47 0.26
N LEU A 278 -3.73 -17.05 0.86
CA LEU A 278 -3.52 -15.63 1.16
C LEU A 278 -3.41 -14.79 -0.12
N ALA A 279 -2.63 -15.24 -1.12
CA ALA A 279 -2.55 -14.54 -2.41
C ALA A 279 -3.93 -14.43 -3.09
N HIS A 280 -4.73 -15.50 -3.03
CA HIS A 280 -6.09 -15.50 -3.54
C HIS A 280 -7.01 -14.57 -2.75
N ALA A 281 -6.89 -14.54 -1.41
CA ALA A 281 -7.65 -13.64 -0.56
C ALA A 281 -7.37 -12.18 -0.90
N ILE A 282 -6.09 -11.80 -1.08
CA ILE A 282 -5.68 -10.45 -1.51
C ILE A 282 -6.29 -10.11 -2.88
N ASN A 283 -6.18 -11.02 -3.86
CA ASN A 283 -6.76 -10.81 -5.19
C ASN A 283 -8.29 -10.67 -5.15
N SER A 284 -8.96 -11.44 -4.29
CA SER A 284 -10.41 -11.40 -4.13
C SER A 284 -10.85 -10.11 -3.45
N CYS A 285 -10.21 -9.73 -2.34
CA CYS A 285 -10.61 -8.56 -1.56
C CYS A 285 -10.13 -7.23 -2.16
N MET A 286 -9.23 -7.24 -3.14
CA MET A 286 -8.76 -6.06 -3.88
C MET A 286 -9.12 -6.12 -5.37
N ARG A 287 -10.08 -6.96 -5.77
CA ARG A 287 -10.39 -7.27 -7.18
C ARG A 287 -10.67 -6.04 -8.04
N LEU A 288 -11.54 -5.13 -7.58
CA LEU A 288 -11.95 -3.94 -8.34
C LEU A 288 -10.79 -2.97 -8.54
N TYR A 289 -9.98 -2.79 -7.49
CA TYR A 289 -8.77 -1.99 -7.57
C TYR A 289 -7.77 -2.62 -8.53
N LEU A 290 -7.42 -3.89 -8.33
CA LEU A 290 -6.42 -4.58 -9.16
C LEU A 290 -6.80 -4.67 -10.64
N SER A 291 -8.09 -4.74 -10.98
CA SER A 291 -8.55 -4.81 -12.38
C SER A 291 -8.43 -3.49 -13.13
N THR A 292 -8.37 -2.35 -12.44
CA THR A 292 -8.39 -1.01 -13.05
C THR A 292 -7.10 -0.23 -12.81
N TYR A 293 -6.47 -0.47 -11.67
CA TYR A 293 -5.32 0.28 -11.15
C TYR A 293 -4.19 0.40 -12.16
N HIS A 294 -3.74 -0.71 -12.74
CA HIS A 294 -2.55 -0.69 -13.59
C HIS A 294 -2.76 0.17 -14.84
N SER A 295 -3.89 0.01 -15.53
CA SER A 295 -4.19 0.78 -16.74
C SER A 295 -4.28 2.29 -16.45
N VAL A 296 -4.99 2.66 -15.39
CA VAL A 296 -5.17 4.07 -15.03
C VAL A 296 -3.86 4.69 -14.53
N MET A 297 -3.09 3.97 -13.71
CA MET A 297 -1.79 4.45 -13.25
C MET A 297 -0.77 4.60 -14.38
N MET A 298 -0.77 3.70 -15.36
CA MET A 298 0.12 3.86 -16.52
C MET A 298 -0.24 5.10 -17.35
N ILE A 299 -1.52 5.44 -17.46
CA ILE A 299 -1.97 6.71 -18.07
C ILE A 299 -1.47 7.90 -17.25
N ILE A 300 -1.66 7.89 -15.93
CA ILE A 300 -1.19 8.95 -15.03
C ILE A 300 0.34 9.12 -15.15
N LEU A 301 1.10 8.03 -15.14
CA LEU A 301 2.56 8.06 -15.28
C LEU A 301 3.02 8.60 -16.63
N ALA A 302 2.33 8.23 -17.71
CA ALA A 302 2.61 8.77 -19.03
C ALA A 302 2.35 10.28 -19.07
N LEU A 303 1.25 10.76 -18.48
CA LEU A 303 0.91 12.17 -18.41
C LEU A 303 1.89 12.97 -17.53
N LEU A 304 2.30 12.41 -16.39
CA LEU A 304 3.30 13.01 -15.52
C LEU A 304 4.67 13.10 -16.21
N LEU A 305 5.09 12.06 -16.91
CA LEU A 305 6.33 12.07 -17.70
C LEU A 305 6.24 13.08 -18.85
N PHE A 306 5.12 13.11 -19.57
CA PHE A 306 4.85 14.09 -20.61
C PHE A 306 4.93 15.52 -20.05
N GLY A 307 4.27 15.78 -18.92
CA GLY A 307 4.33 17.07 -18.23
C GLY A 307 5.75 17.45 -17.85
N CYS A 308 6.51 16.51 -17.27
CA CYS A 308 7.90 16.69 -16.91
C CYS A 308 8.74 17.11 -18.12
N VAL A 309 8.71 16.36 -19.22
CA VAL A 309 9.52 16.65 -20.42
C VAL A 309 9.05 17.93 -21.12
N ARG A 310 7.74 18.12 -21.26
CA ARG A 310 7.18 19.20 -22.10
C ARG A 310 7.20 20.56 -21.41
N LEU A 311 7.10 20.60 -20.09
CA LEU A 311 6.92 21.84 -19.31
C LEU A 311 8.14 22.22 -18.48
N MET A 312 9.21 21.41 -18.51
CA MET A 312 10.44 21.61 -17.71
C MET A 312 11.01 23.03 -17.81
N TYR A 313 11.01 23.59 -19.03
CA TYR A 313 11.60 24.89 -19.36
C TYR A 313 10.59 26.04 -19.27
N LEU A 314 9.31 25.76 -19.03
CA LEU A 314 8.22 26.76 -19.07
C LEU A 314 7.74 27.14 -17.68
N ASP A 315 7.77 26.21 -16.73
CA ASP A 315 7.19 26.42 -15.41
C ASP A 315 8.00 25.68 -14.34
N PHE A 316 8.60 26.43 -13.41
CA PHE A 316 9.36 25.86 -12.30
C PHE A 316 8.50 24.91 -11.44
N ARG A 317 7.18 25.13 -11.35
CA ARG A 317 6.28 24.23 -10.61
C ARG A 317 6.25 22.84 -11.22
N ALA A 318 6.34 22.75 -12.55
CA ALA A 318 6.40 21.48 -13.26
C ALA A 318 7.64 20.68 -12.86
N ASN A 319 8.76 21.35 -12.56
CA ASN A 319 10.02 20.72 -12.14
C ASN A 319 9.98 20.11 -10.74
N ILE A 320 9.03 20.52 -9.91
CA ILE A 320 8.83 19.94 -8.58
C ILE A 320 7.67 18.95 -8.63
N MET A 321 6.52 19.39 -9.13
CA MET A 321 5.26 18.66 -9.06
C MET A 321 5.31 17.35 -9.83
N PHE A 322 5.68 17.39 -11.12
CA PHE A 322 5.62 16.20 -11.95
C PHE A 322 6.64 15.13 -11.56
N PRO A 323 7.92 15.44 -11.28
CA PRO A 323 8.86 14.42 -10.84
C PRO A 323 8.46 13.78 -9.51
N VAL A 324 8.03 14.56 -8.51
CA VAL A 324 7.67 14.02 -7.19
C VAL A 324 6.43 13.13 -7.29
N CYS A 325 5.39 13.55 -8.03
CA CYS A 325 4.22 12.71 -8.29
C CYS A 325 4.57 11.48 -9.15
N TRP A 326 5.43 11.63 -10.16
CA TRP A 326 5.83 10.52 -11.02
C TRP A 326 6.60 9.44 -10.24
N ILE A 327 7.56 9.85 -9.41
CA ILE A 327 8.32 8.93 -8.55
C ILE A 327 7.37 8.19 -7.61
N ARG A 328 6.41 8.90 -7.00
CA ARG A 328 5.43 8.29 -6.10
C ARG A 328 4.51 7.31 -6.83
N CYS A 329 3.77 7.76 -7.82
CA CYS A 329 2.83 6.92 -8.57
C CYS A 329 3.59 5.74 -9.20
N GLY A 330 4.82 5.95 -9.67
CA GLY A 330 5.65 4.95 -10.31
C GLY A 330 6.10 3.89 -9.31
N PHE A 331 6.55 4.33 -8.14
CA PHE A 331 6.91 3.45 -7.05
C PHE A 331 5.72 2.62 -6.55
N GLU A 332 4.57 3.25 -6.28
CA GLU A 332 3.35 2.57 -5.83
C GLU A 332 2.81 1.60 -6.90
N SER A 333 2.94 1.93 -8.19
CA SER A 333 2.44 1.07 -9.28
C SER A 333 3.34 -0.14 -9.52
N LEU A 334 4.65 0.09 -9.55
CA LEU A 334 5.61 -0.93 -9.95
C LEU A 334 5.98 -1.87 -8.80
N SER A 335 5.98 -1.41 -7.54
CA SER A 335 6.43 -2.24 -6.43
C SER A 335 5.52 -3.45 -6.13
N PRO A 336 4.18 -3.35 -6.08
CA PRO A 336 3.33 -4.52 -5.88
C PRO A 336 3.39 -5.46 -7.07
N MET A 337 3.46 -4.91 -8.29
CA MET A 337 3.59 -5.70 -9.52
C MET A 337 4.90 -6.50 -9.53
N ALA A 338 6.02 -5.88 -9.14
CA ALA A 338 7.31 -6.56 -9.04
C ALA A 338 7.30 -7.68 -7.99
N VAL A 339 6.66 -7.46 -6.84
CA VAL A 339 6.53 -8.50 -5.80
C VAL A 339 5.61 -9.62 -6.28
N ALA A 340 4.47 -9.32 -6.90
CA ALA A 340 3.55 -10.32 -7.45
C ALA A 340 4.23 -11.17 -8.55
N GLY A 341 5.02 -10.55 -9.44
CA GLY A 341 5.82 -11.27 -10.43
C GLY A 341 6.83 -12.22 -9.80
N LYS A 342 7.52 -11.79 -8.73
CA LYS A 342 8.42 -12.65 -7.95
C LYS A 342 7.67 -13.80 -7.27
N VAL A 343 6.49 -13.57 -6.70
CA VAL A 343 5.63 -14.61 -6.12
C VAL A 343 5.28 -15.67 -7.18
N ASN A 344 4.82 -15.24 -8.35
CA ASN A 344 4.46 -16.15 -9.44
C ASN A 344 5.66 -16.98 -9.92
N SER A 345 6.81 -16.34 -10.14
CA SER A 345 8.05 -17.02 -10.53
C SER A 345 8.48 -18.07 -9.50
N LYS A 346 8.44 -17.72 -8.20
CA LYS A 346 8.78 -18.65 -7.11
C LYS A 346 7.80 -19.80 -7.00
N SER A 347 6.50 -19.52 -7.11
CA SER A 347 5.44 -20.53 -7.15
C SER A 347 5.69 -21.57 -8.24
N LYS A 348 5.90 -21.12 -9.48
CA LYS A 348 6.23 -22.00 -10.62
C LYS A 348 7.49 -22.82 -10.37
N SER A 349 8.54 -22.20 -9.81
CA SER A 349 9.78 -22.90 -9.49
C SER A 349 9.60 -23.99 -8.43
N ILE A 350 8.76 -23.79 -7.42
CA ILE A 350 8.48 -24.79 -6.37
C ILE A 350 7.75 -25.99 -7.00
N LEU A 351 6.67 -25.73 -7.74
CA LEU A 351 5.88 -26.77 -8.40
C LEU A 351 6.73 -27.60 -9.36
N ALA A 352 7.55 -26.96 -10.21
CA ALA A 352 8.43 -27.66 -11.13
C ALA A 352 9.46 -28.57 -10.43
N LYS A 353 9.95 -28.18 -9.24
CA LYS A 353 10.86 -29.02 -8.46
C LYS A 353 10.14 -30.21 -7.81
N TRP A 354 8.92 -30.01 -7.32
CA TRP A 354 8.11 -31.10 -6.77
C TRP A 354 7.71 -32.10 -7.84
N GLU A 355 7.32 -31.65 -9.03
CA GLU A 355 7.00 -32.51 -10.17
C GLU A 355 8.20 -33.38 -10.57
N LYS A 356 9.39 -32.79 -10.69
CA LYS A 356 10.64 -33.54 -10.94
C LYS A 356 10.94 -34.55 -9.83
N GLY A 357 10.70 -34.17 -8.57
CA GLY A 357 10.88 -35.05 -7.42
C GLY A 357 9.93 -36.25 -7.43
N TRP A 358 8.68 -36.05 -7.87
CA TRP A 358 7.69 -37.11 -8.01
C TRP A 358 8.03 -38.07 -9.14
N LYS A 359 8.35 -37.56 -10.34
CA LYS A 359 8.79 -38.39 -11.49
C LYS A 359 9.97 -39.30 -11.13
N LYS A 360 11.00 -38.73 -10.50
CA LYS A 360 12.17 -39.50 -10.04
C LYS A 360 11.82 -40.57 -9.00
N LYS A 361 10.78 -40.37 -8.19
CA LYS A 361 10.32 -41.37 -7.21
C LYS A 361 9.56 -42.49 -7.91
N GLU A 362 8.72 -42.16 -8.88
CA GLU A 362 7.98 -43.11 -9.70
C GLU A 362 8.92 -43.99 -10.54
N ASP A 363 9.90 -43.40 -11.22
CA ASP A 363 10.92 -44.13 -11.98
C ASP A 363 11.68 -45.16 -11.13
N ARG A 364 11.95 -44.81 -9.86
CA ARG A 364 12.63 -45.71 -8.90
C ARG A 364 11.75 -46.84 -8.39
N VAL A 365 10.43 -46.66 -8.36
CA VAL A 365 9.49 -47.72 -8.00
C VAL A 365 9.36 -48.69 -9.17
N ASN A 366 9.20 -48.15 -10.38
CA ASN A 366 9.07 -48.94 -11.61
C ASN A 366 10.36 -49.70 -11.98
N ALA A 367 11.54 -49.19 -11.63
CA ALA A 367 12.80 -49.91 -11.83
C ALA A 367 13.04 -51.06 -10.84
N LYS A 368 12.19 -51.22 -9.81
CA LYS A 368 12.28 -52.28 -8.80
C LYS A 368 11.21 -53.37 -8.97
N SER A 369 10.20 -53.11 -9.79
CA SER A 369 9.21 -54.09 -10.28
C SER A 369 9.72 -54.74 -11.55
#